data_AF-A0A7W3TBB3-F1
#
_entry.id   AF-A0A7W3TBB3-F1
#
_cell.length_a   1.000
_cell.length_b   1.000
_cell.length_c   1.000
_cell.angle_alpha   90.00
_cell.angle_beta   90.00
_cell.angle_gamma   90.00
#
_symmetry.space_group_name_H-M   'P 1'
#
loop_
_entity.id
_entity.type
_entity.pdbx_description
1 polymer ?
#
loop_
_entity_poly.entity_id
_entity_poly.type
_entity_poly.pdbx_seq_one_letter_code
_entity_poly.pdbx_strand_id
1 'polypeptide(L)'
;MCTRADTWRTAGSRTLVQFQPPRPAAGTGSGDDGPATPGAVVARAEEGPECGPRSPHVLAGGLWQAPDGEWYLLAAGSEGVARISATGGVSGEVTGRTMILPAEPGVETELTARLEDGGEMRALGVG
;
A
#
# COMPACT_ATOMS: atom_id res chain seq x y z
N MET A 1 1.64 0.80 6.08
CA MET A 1 0.87 0.83 7.35
C MET A 1 -0.61 0.91 7.01
N CYS A 2 -1.47 0.17 7.70
CA CYS A 2 -2.92 0.37 7.61
C CYS A 2 -3.48 0.75 8.98
N THR A 3 -4.36 1.75 9.01
CA THR A 3 -4.95 2.28 10.24
C THR A 3 -6.45 2.39 10.08
N ARG A 4 -7.19 1.79 11.02
CA ARG A 4 -8.63 2.00 11.19
C ARG A 4 -8.88 2.94 12.36
N ALA A 5 -9.77 3.90 12.17
CA ALA A 5 -10.29 4.76 13.21
C ALA A 5 -11.81 4.64 13.26
N ASP A 6 -12.37 4.11 14.35
CA ASP A 6 -13.80 4.08 14.59
C ASP A 6 -14.25 5.39 15.26
N THR A 7 -15.43 5.89 14.90
CA THR A 7 -16.00 7.08 15.54
C THR A 7 -17.06 6.68 16.56
N TRP A 8 -17.25 7.53 17.57
CA TRP A 8 -18.27 7.33 18.60
C TRP A 8 -19.72 7.45 18.06
N ARG A 9 -19.90 7.94 16.83
CA ARG A 9 -21.17 7.93 16.13
C ARG A 9 -21.26 6.65 15.30
N THR A 10 -22.44 6.04 15.30
CA THR A 10 -22.69 4.62 15.01
C THR A 10 -22.30 4.10 13.61
N ALA A 11 -21.81 4.93 12.69
CA ALA A 11 -21.52 4.56 11.30
C ALA A 11 -20.43 5.42 10.64
N GLY A 12 -19.25 5.57 11.26
CA GLY A 12 -18.20 6.41 10.68
C GLY A 12 -16.79 5.89 10.86
N SER A 13 -16.56 4.60 10.61
CA SER A 13 -15.19 4.08 10.60
C SER A 13 -14.44 4.60 9.38
N ARG A 14 -13.15 4.86 9.55
CA ARG A 14 -12.27 5.27 8.45
C ARG A 14 -11.03 4.39 8.42
N THR A 15 -10.70 3.91 7.23
CA THR A 15 -9.46 3.18 6.98
C THR A 15 -8.55 4.03 6.12
N LEU A 16 -7.28 4.11 6.52
CA LEU A 16 -6.21 4.75 5.74
C LEU A 16 -5.06 3.77 5.58
N VAL A 17 -4.57 3.60 4.35
CA VAL A 17 -3.32 2.90 4.06
C VAL A 17 -2.27 3.91 3.67
N GLN A 18 -1.14 3.87 4.36
CA GLN A 18 -0.02 4.78 4.18
C GLN A 18 1.22 4.02 3.73
N PHE A 19 1.85 4.50 2.67
CA PHE A 19 3.21 4.17 2.30
C PHE A 19 4.18 4.99 3.15
N GLN A 20 5.22 4.33 3.65
CA GLN A 20 6.30 4.97 4.39
C GLN A 20 7.57 4.85 3.54
N PRO A 21 8.06 5.96 2.96
CA PRO A 21 9.27 5.92 2.17
C PRO A 21 10.47 5.51 3.03
N PRO A 22 11.50 4.88 2.43
CA PRO A 22 12.75 4.60 3.13
C PRO A 22 13.31 5.87 3.75
N ARG A 23 13.85 5.77 4.97
CA ARG A 23 14.66 6.87 5.50
C ARG A 23 15.96 6.95 4.70
N PRO A 24 16.47 8.17 4.41
CA PRO A 24 17.82 8.32 3.90
C PRO A 24 18.79 7.54 4.80
N ALA A 25 19.68 6.76 4.20
CA ALA A 25 20.69 6.03 4.96
C ALA A 25 21.50 7.02 5.79
N ALA A 26 21.78 6.67 7.05
CA ALA A 26 22.47 7.56 7.97
C ALA A 26 23.80 8.02 7.36
N GLY A 27 23.91 9.32 7.12
CA GLY A 27 25.10 9.92 6.57
C GLY A 27 26.19 9.93 7.64
N THR A 28 27.11 8.98 7.54
CA THR A 28 28.46 9.08 8.13
C THR A 28 28.51 9.52 9.59
N GLY A 29 27.77 8.88 10.50
CA GLY A 29 28.00 9.00 11.96
C GLY A 29 27.89 10.41 12.56
N SER A 30 27.31 11.37 11.83
CA SER A 30 27.22 12.78 12.23
C SER A 30 26.07 13.05 13.20
N GLY A 31 25.12 12.11 13.33
CA GLY A 31 23.88 12.29 14.10
C GLY A 31 22.84 13.19 13.42
N ASP A 32 23.19 13.87 12.32
CA ASP A 32 22.32 14.67 11.47
C ASP A 32 21.70 13.81 10.34
N ASP A 33 20.93 12.80 10.72
CA ASP A 33 20.02 12.17 9.78
C ASP A 33 18.84 13.14 9.61
N GLY A 34 18.76 13.79 8.44
CA GLY A 34 17.71 14.76 8.13
C GLY A 34 16.30 14.25 8.44
N PRO A 35 15.31 15.15 8.54
CA PRO A 35 13.96 14.78 8.95
C PRO A 35 13.39 13.67 8.06
N ALA A 36 12.78 12.66 8.70
CA ALA A 36 12.14 11.57 7.97
C ALA A 36 11.07 12.12 7.03
N THR A 37 11.06 11.66 5.78
CA THR A 37 10.00 11.98 4.84
C THR A 37 8.66 11.47 5.39
N PRO A 38 7.62 12.31 5.46
CA PRO A 38 6.30 11.87 5.89
C PRO A 38 5.75 10.75 5.02
N GLY A 39 4.94 9.87 5.61
CA GLY A 39 4.20 8.88 4.84
C GLY A 39 3.15 9.51 3.93
N ALA A 40 2.82 8.81 2.85
CA ALA A 40 1.79 9.21 1.89
C ALA A 40 0.58 8.27 1.99
N VAL A 41 -0.63 8.83 2.01
CA VAL A 41 -1.86 8.03 1.94
C VAL A 41 -2.02 7.50 0.51
N VAL A 42 -2.06 6.18 0.37
CA VAL A 42 -2.19 5.48 -0.92
C VAL A 42 -3.55 4.83 -1.12
N ALA A 43 -4.30 4.60 -0.04
CA ALA A 43 -5.68 4.14 -0.12
C ALA A 43 -6.49 4.61 1.09
N ARG A 44 -7.80 4.72 0.90
CA ARG A 44 -8.75 5.10 1.95
C ARG A 44 -10.10 4.44 1.70
N ALA A 45 -10.82 4.17 2.79
CA ALA A 45 -12.22 3.76 2.74
C ALA A 45 -12.98 4.34 3.93
N GLU A 46 -14.23 4.70 3.69
CA GLU A 46 -15.18 5.07 4.73
C GLU A 46 -16.08 3.86 5.00
N GLU A 47 -16.44 3.66 6.26
CA GLU A 47 -17.37 2.61 6.72
C GLU A 47 -16.94 1.17 6.39
N GLY A 48 -15.68 0.98 5.96
CA GLY A 48 -15.13 -0.32 5.58
C GLY A 48 -14.67 -1.17 6.78
N PRO A 49 -14.62 -2.51 6.64
CA PRO A 49 -14.24 -3.44 7.71
C PRO A 49 -12.71 -3.63 7.85
N GLU A 50 -11.92 -3.11 6.92
CA GLU A 50 -10.49 -3.38 6.78
C GLU A 50 -9.70 -2.93 7.99
N CYS A 51 -8.58 -3.62 8.23
CA CYS A 51 -7.64 -3.33 9.32
C CYS A 51 -8.30 -3.31 10.71
N GLY A 52 -9.49 -3.92 10.80
CA GLY A 52 -10.22 -4.17 12.03
C GLY A 52 -10.07 -5.62 12.48
N PRO A 53 -10.46 -5.93 13.72
CA PRO A 53 -10.28 -7.26 14.31
C PRO A 53 -11.06 -8.37 13.60
N ARG A 54 -12.14 -8.04 12.86
CA ARG A 54 -12.96 -9.01 12.14
C ARG A 54 -12.57 -9.19 10.67
N SER A 55 -11.88 -8.21 10.09
CA SER A 55 -11.45 -8.24 8.70
C SER A 55 -10.12 -7.49 8.59
N PRO A 56 -9.00 -8.15 8.96
CA PRO A 56 -7.70 -7.51 8.95
C PRO A 56 -7.13 -7.34 7.53
N HIS A 57 -7.75 -7.98 6.54
CA HIS A 57 -7.21 -8.06 5.20
C HIS A 57 -7.30 -6.73 4.45
N VAL A 58 -6.22 -6.38 3.77
CA VAL A 58 -6.11 -5.17 2.94
C VAL A 58 -5.08 -5.39 1.85
N LEU A 59 -5.36 -4.87 0.66
CA LEU A 59 -4.39 -4.69 -0.41
C LEU A 59 -4.40 -3.20 -0.76
N ALA A 60 -3.23 -2.59 -0.91
CA ALA A 60 -3.12 -1.23 -1.42
C ALA A 60 -1.80 -1.03 -2.15
N GLY A 61 -1.78 -0.05 -3.03
CA GLY A 61 -0.57 0.32 -3.74
C GLY A 61 -0.70 1.72 -4.34
N GLY A 62 0.41 2.20 -4.87
CA GLY A 62 0.50 3.51 -5.49
C GLY A 62 1.84 3.68 -6.19
N LEU A 63 1.91 4.71 -7.03
CA LEU A 63 3.15 5.10 -7.69
C LEU A 63 4.05 5.86 -6.71
N TRP A 64 5.34 5.54 -6.75
CA TRP A 64 6.37 6.23 -6.00
C TRP A 64 7.57 6.51 -6.89
N GLN A 65 8.09 7.73 -6.79
CA GLN A 65 9.34 8.12 -7.42
C GLN A 65 10.49 7.91 -6.44
N ALA A 66 11.47 7.11 -6.84
CA ALA A 66 12.70 6.92 -6.10
C ALA A 66 13.58 8.20 -6.15
N PRO A 67 14.56 8.36 -5.22
CA PRO A 67 15.40 9.55 -5.18
C PRO A 67 16.23 9.81 -6.43
N ASP A 68 16.53 8.77 -7.21
CA ASP A 68 17.22 8.84 -8.50
C ASP A 68 16.30 9.26 -9.66
N GLY A 69 15.00 9.42 -9.40
CA GLY A 69 14.01 9.86 -10.37
C GLY A 69 13.24 8.72 -11.05
N GLU A 70 13.60 7.46 -10.79
CA GLU A 70 12.90 6.31 -11.36
C GLU A 70 11.53 6.10 -10.70
N TRP A 71 10.54 5.69 -11.51
CA TRP A 71 9.17 5.48 -11.04
C TRP A 71 8.86 4.01 -10.87
N TYR A 72 8.16 3.70 -9.78
CA TYR A 72 7.79 2.36 -9.40
C TYR A 72 6.32 2.28 -8.99
N LEU A 73 5.64 1.23 -9.42
CA LEU A 73 4.42 0.76 -8.77
C LEU A 73 4.82 -0.05 -7.54
N LEU A 74 4.37 0.40 -6.37
CA LEU A 74 4.51 -0.33 -5.12
C LEU A 74 3.15 -0.85 -4.68
N ALA A 75 3.08 -2.09 -4.23
CA ALA A 75 1.90 -2.62 -3.57
C ALA A 75 2.25 -3.50 -2.38
N ALA A 76 1.35 -3.52 -1.39
CA ALA A 76 1.49 -4.36 -0.21
C ALA A 76 0.13 -4.93 0.20
N GLY A 77 0.15 -6.21 0.55
CA GLY A 77 -0.97 -6.96 1.08
C GLY A 77 -0.82 -7.28 2.57
N SER A 78 -1.93 -7.54 3.23
CA SER A 78 -1.98 -8.02 4.61
C SER A 78 -1.38 -9.42 4.77
N GLU A 79 -1.39 -9.91 6.00
CA GLU A 79 -1.17 -11.33 6.26
C GLU A 79 -2.15 -12.22 5.48
N GLY A 80 -1.66 -13.38 5.04
CA GLY A 80 -2.40 -14.33 4.18
C GLY A 80 -2.33 -14.04 2.68
N VAL A 81 -1.78 -12.91 2.22
CA VAL A 81 -1.55 -12.68 0.78
C VAL A 81 -0.40 -13.54 0.27
N ALA A 82 -0.71 -14.40 -0.70
CA ALA A 82 0.24 -15.30 -1.36
C ALA A 82 0.82 -14.72 -2.65
N ARG A 83 0.10 -13.82 -3.31
CA ARG A 83 0.46 -13.24 -4.60
C ARG A 83 -0.27 -11.93 -4.83
N ILE A 84 0.39 -10.98 -5.48
CA ILE A 84 -0.19 -9.72 -5.95
C ILE A 84 -0.08 -9.66 -7.47
N SER A 85 -1.13 -9.18 -8.13
CA SER A 85 -1.19 -8.96 -9.58
C SER A 85 -1.54 -7.51 -9.88
N ALA A 86 -0.84 -6.92 -10.84
CA ALA A 86 -1.11 -5.61 -11.40
C ALA A 86 -1.51 -5.77 -12.87
N THR A 87 -2.49 -4.98 -13.30
CA THR A 87 -2.91 -4.89 -14.70
C THR A 87 -3.20 -3.43 -15.08
N GLY A 88 -3.26 -3.13 -16.38
CA GLY A 88 -3.45 -1.78 -16.89
C GLY A 88 -2.12 -1.17 -17.36
N GLY A 89 -1.83 0.08 -16.97
CA GLY A 89 -0.61 0.80 -17.36
C GLY A 89 0.70 0.18 -16.85
N VAL A 90 0.61 -0.72 -15.87
CA VAL A 90 1.66 -1.65 -15.49
C VAL A 90 1.02 -3.03 -15.39
N SER A 91 1.69 -4.04 -15.93
CA SER A 91 1.23 -5.43 -15.86
C SER A 91 2.31 -6.32 -15.31
N GLY A 92 1.96 -7.16 -14.34
CA GLY A 92 2.90 -8.08 -13.72
C GLY A 92 2.30 -8.83 -12.53
N GLU A 93 2.95 -9.91 -12.16
CA GLU A 93 2.57 -10.73 -11.01
C GLU A 93 3.81 -10.97 -10.14
N VAL A 94 3.65 -10.83 -8.84
CA VAL A 94 4.72 -11.08 -7.86
C VAL A 94 4.20 -12.02 -6.79
N THR A 95 4.97 -13.08 -6.50
CA THR A 95 4.69 -13.98 -5.38
C THR A 95 5.05 -13.30 -4.06
N GLY A 96 4.22 -13.49 -3.05
CA GLY A 96 4.32 -12.85 -1.75
C GLY A 96 3.40 -11.64 -1.61
N ARG A 97 3.58 -10.92 -0.51
CA ARG A 97 2.69 -9.84 -0.05
C ARG A 97 3.21 -8.44 -0.32
N THR A 98 4.27 -8.31 -1.11
CA THR A 98 4.82 -7.02 -1.53
C THR A 98 5.19 -7.09 -3.00
N MET A 99 4.95 -6.01 -3.72
CA MET A 99 5.25 -5.87 -5.13
C MET A 99 6.00 -4.55 -5.35
N ILE A 100 7.01 -4.62 -6.21
CA ILE A 100 7.69 -3.47 -6.82
C ILE A 100 7.83 -3.77 -8.31
N LEU A 101 7.30 -2.89 -9.15
CA LEU A 101 7.43 -2.98 -10.61
C LEU A 101 7.84 -1.62 -11.16
N PRO A 102 8.71 -1.55 -12.17
CA PRO A 102 8.96 -0.31 -12.90
C PRO A 102 7.65 0.24 -13.47
N ALA A 103 7.49 1.57 -13.45
CA ALA A 103 6.28 2.24 -13.92
C ALA A 103 6.63 3.57 -14.61
N GLU A 104 5.68 4.09 -15.37
CA GLU A 104 5.73 5.46 -15.87
C GLU A 104 4.96 6.40 -14.91
N PRO A 105 5.28 7.70 -14.87
CA PRO A 105 4.52 8.65 -14.06
C PRO A 105 3.05 8.71 -14.47
N GLY A 106 2.14 8.65 -13.50
CA GLY A 106 0.71 8.89 -13.72
C GLY A 106 -0.07 7.74 -14.38
N VAL A 107 0.54 6.56 -14.56
CA VAL A 107 -0.18 5.39 -15.09
C VAL A 107 -1.23 4.87 -14.11
N GLU A 108 -2.39 4.48 -14.65
CA GLU A 108 -3.47 3.86 -13.88
C GLU A 108 -3.30 2.34 -13.87
N THR A 109 -3.50 1.72 -12.70
CA THR A 109 -3.30 0.28 -12.50
C THR A 109 -4.39 -0.30 -11.62
N GLU A 110 -4.85 -1.50 -11.98
CA GLU A 110 -5.70 -2.31 -11.11
C GLU A 110 -4.85 -3.33 -10.36
N LEU A 111 -5.06 -3.41 -9.05
CA LEU A 111 -4.33 -4.30 -8.15
C LEU A 111 -5.29 -5.35 -7.56
N THR A 112 -4.89 -6.60 -7.68
CA THR A 112 -5.57 -7.75 -7.06
C THR A 112 -4.58 -8.61 -6.28
N ALA A 113 -5.07 -9.41 -5.35
CA ALA A 113 -4.28 -10.34 -4.57
C ALA A 113 -4.98 -11.69 -4.43
N ARG A 114 -4.18 -12.75 -4.48
CA ARG A 114 -4.60 -14.11 -4.13
C ARG A 114 -4.17 -14.42 -2.70
N LEU A 115 -5.09 -14.95 -1.91
CA LEU A 115 -4.84 -15.39 -0.54
C LEU A 115 -4.37 -16.85 -0.50
N GLU A 116 -3.68 -17.22 0.59
CA GLU A 116 -3.18 -18.58 0.84
C GLU A 116 -4.30 -19.63 0.90
N ASP A 117 -5.49 -19.23 1.36
CA ASP A 117 -6.69 -20.06 1.37
C ASP A 117 -7.40 -20.17 0.01
N GLY A 118 -6.85 -19.52 -1.02
CA GLY A 118 -7.42 -19.47 -2.36
C GLY A 118 -8.48 -18.38 -2.55
N GLY A 119 -8.71 -17.51 -1.56
CA GLY A 119 -9.49 -16.29 -1.71
C GLY A 119 -8.85 -15.29 -2.67
N GLU A 120 -9.64 -14.30 -3.11
CA GLU A 120 -9.19 -13.18 -3.91
C GLU A 120 -9.64 -11.86 -3.29
N MET A 121 -8.80 -10.84 -3.42
CA MET A 121 -9.05 -9.50 -2.90
C MET A 121 -8.66 -8.44 -3.93
N ARG A 122 -9.44 -7.36 -4.01
CA ARG A 122 -9.10 -6.15 -4.76
C ARG A 122 -8.44 -5.12 -3.84
N ALA A 123 -7.66 -4.21 -4.43
CA ALA A 123 -7.10 -3.10 -3.67
C ALA A 123 -8.19 -2.20 -3.07
N LEU A 124 -7.88 -1.66 -1.89
CA LEU A 124 -8.73 -0.73 -1.17
C LEU A 124 -8.82 0.61 -1.92
N GLY A 125 -10.02 1.18 -2.00
CA GLY A 125 -10.21 2.55 -2.48
C GLY A 125 -9.96 2.74 -3.96
N VAL A 126 -10.06 1.68 -4.77
CA VAL A 126 -10.24 1.81 -6.23
C VAL A 126 -11.67 2.32 -6.49
N GLY A 127 -11.79 3.65 -6.56
CA GLY A 127 -13.00 4.41 -6.84
C GLY A 127 -12.70 5.89 -7.02
#